data_AF-W1Q2N6-F1
#
_entry.id   AF-W1Q2N6-F1
#
_cell.length_a   1.000
_cell.length_b   1.000
_cell.length_c   1.000
_cell.angle_alpha   90.00
_cell.angle_beta   90.00
_cell.angle_gamma   90.00
#
_symmetry.space_group_name_H-M   'P 1'
#
loop_
_entity.id
_entity.type
_entity.pdbx_description
1 polymer ?
#
loop_
_entity_poly.entity_id
_entity_poly.type
_entity_poly.pdbx_seq_one_letter_code
_entity_poly.pdbx_strand_id
1 'polypeptide(L)'
;MSIFKTQLKKMKTRILGHEVELKVNNAVYLYLQSLFGLTQGSWGEEYEKENVIGGAKFVVAVLAANGYETTLEEVLENTTFIDIQTFLTDYQLIILSDAEEQAKGDSKKGKAKK
;
A
#
# COMPACT_ATOMS: atom_id res chain seq x y z
N MET A 1 11.34 -13.21 17.83
CA MET A 1 10.89 -13.80 16.54
C MET A 1 9.43 -13.45 16.35
N SER A 2 9.00 -13.20 15.10
CA SER A 2 7.59 -12.92 14.78
C SER A 2 6.71 -14.13 15.11
N ILE A 3 5.57 -13.90 15.75
CA ILE A 3 4.54 -14.94 15.97
C ILE A 3 3.68 -15.17 14.72
N PHE A 4 3.76 -14.27 13.74
CA PHE A 4 3.02 -14.38 12.48
C PHE A 4 3.63 -15.45 11.60
N LYS A 5 2.81 -16.45 11.24
CA LYS A 5 3.20 -17.56 10.36
C LYS A 5 3.01 -17.25 8.88
N THR A 6 2.22 -16.23 8.57
CA THR A 6 2.00 -15.73 7.21
C THR A 6 3.05 -14.67 6.87
N GLN A 7 3.52 -14.70 5.63
CA GLN A 7 4.40 -13.68 5.08
C GLN A 7 3.56 -12.65 4.34
N LEU A 8 3.94 -11.38 4.45
CA LEU A 8 3.30 -10.31 3.69
C LEU A 8 3.66 -10.44 2.21
N LYS A 9 2.68 -10.19 1.34
CA LYS A 9 2.94 -10.04 -0.10
C LYS A 9 3.83 -8.81 -0.35
N LYS A 10 4.53 -8.86 -1.47
CA LYS A 10 5.42 -7.80 -1.92
C LYS A 10 4.96 -7.25 -3.27
N MET A 11 5.14 -5.96 -3.44
CA MET A 11 4.93 -5.20 -4.67
C MET A 11 6.28 -4.83 -5.26
N LYS A 12 6.48 -5.11 -6.55
CA LYS A 12 7.61 -4.56 -7.30
C LYS A 12 7.22 -3.20 -7.84
N THR A 13 8.10 -2.21 -7.71
CA THR A 13 7.87 -0.86 -8.20
C THR A 13 9.17 -0.18 -8.59
N ARG A 14 9.08 0.87 -9.40
CA ARG A 14 10.21 1.73 -9.80
C ARG A 14 10.05 3.17 -9.34
N ILE A 15 9.18 3.43 -8.35
CA ILE A 15 8.85 4.77 -7.87
C ILE A 15 10.09 5.57 -7.38
N LEU A 16 11.17 4.87 -6.98
CA LEU A 16 12.45 5.46 -6.56
C LEU A 16 13.47 5.61 -7.71
N GLY A 17 13.03 5.52 -8.96
CA GLY A 17 13.90 5.52 -10.15
C GLY A 17 14.64 4.21 -10.44
N HIS A 18 14.49 3.20 -9.57
CA HIS A 18 15.05 1.86 -9.73
C HIS A 18 14.10 0.81 -9.14
N GLU A 19 14.25 -0.45 -9.55
CA GLU A 19 13.36 -1.54 -9.11
C GLU A 19 13.59 -1.87 -7.63
N VAL A 20 12.52 -1.82 -6.85
CA VAL A 20 12.48 -2.19 -5.43
C VAL A 20 11.29 -3.08 -5.12
N GLU A 21 11.41 -3.90 -4.07
CA GLU A 21 10.30 -4.70 -3.54
C GLU A 21 9.82 -4.12 -2.21
N LEU A 22 8.56 -3.66 -2.18
CA LEU A 22 7.91 -3.12 -1.00
C LEU A 22 6.91 -4.12 -0.43
N LYS A 23 6.87 -4.30 0.89
CA LYS A 23 5.85 -5.09 1.57
C LYS A 23 4.53 -4.33 1.55
N VAL A 24 3.47 -5.01 1.15
CA VAL A 24 2.09 -4.53 1.28
C VAL A 24 1.64 -4.84 2.70
N ASN A 25 1.50 -3.80 3.52
CA ASN A 25 1.28 -3.96 4.96
C ASN A 25 0.43 -2.83 5.55
N ASN A 26 -0.25 -3.10 6.67
CA ASN A 26 -1.18 -2.15 7.29
C ASN A 26 -0.48 -0.99 8.03
N ALA A 27 0.85 -1.02 8.20
CA ALA A 27 1.55 0.07 8.86
C ALA A 27 1.48 1.37 8.03
N VAL A 28 1.19 1.30 6.72
CA VAL A 28 0.89 2.47 5.89
C VAL A 28 -0.10 3.43 6.55
N TYR A 29 -1.14 2.90 7.22
CA TYR A 29 -2.15 3.74 7.88
C TYR A 29 -1.64 4.41 9.16
N LEU A 30 -0.69 3.77 9.87
CA LEU A 30 0.00 4.41 11.00
C LEU A 30 0.85 5.58 10.50
N TYR A 31 1.55 5.40 9.38
CA TYR A 31 2.37 6.46 8.79
C TYR A 31 1.54 7.59 8.19
N LEU A 32 0.42 7.29 7.52
CA LEU A 32 -0.55 8.31 7.09
C LEU A 32 -1.03 9.17 8.27
N GLN A 33 -1.36 8.53 9.39
CA GLN A 33 -1.82 9.24 10.57
C GLN A 33 -0.69 10.05 11.22
N SER A 34 0.51 9.48 11.35
CA SER A 34 1.63 10.16 12.02
C SER A 34 2.21 11.33 11.22
N LEU A 35 2.27 11.20 9.88
CA LEU A 35 2.90 12.18 9.01
C LEU A 35 1.93 13.25 8.54
N PHE A 36 0.65 12.90 8.35
CA PHE A 36 -0.33 13.78 7.71
C PHE A 36 -1.61 13.97 8.53
N GLY A 37 -1.74 13.33 9.70
CA GLY A 37 -2.97 13.39 10.50
C GLY A 37 -4.15 12.66 9.87
N LEU A 38 -3.92 11.79 8.89
CA LEU A 38 -4.98 11.12 8.13
C LEU A 38 -5.21 9.70 8.62
N THR A 39 -6.47 9.41 8.92
CA THR A 39 -6.96 8.03 9.04
C THR A 39 -7.13 7.39 7.65
N GLN A 40 -7.34 6.08 7.60
CA GLN A 40 -7.67 5.39 6.34
C GLN A 40 -8.90 6.00 5.64
N GLY A 41 -9.96 6.30 6.40
CA GLY A 41 -11.19 6.87 5.84
C GLY A 41 -10.98 8.29 5.31
N SER A 42 -10.38 9.16 6.13
CA SER A 42 -10.13 10.55 5.72
C SER A 42 -9.10 10.67 4.59
N TRP A 43 -8.16 9.73 4.48
CA TRP A 43 -7.27 9.64 3.32
C TRP A 43 -8.05 9.33 2.04
N GLY A 44 -9.01 8.41 2.08
CA GLY A 44 -9.86 8.11 0.93
C GLY A 44 -10.60 9.35 0.42
N GLU A 45 -11.20 10.13 1.33
CA GLU A 45 -11.85 11.39 0.98
C GLU A 45 -10.88 12.44 0.41
N GLU A 46 -9.67 12.53 0.96
CA GLU A 46 -8.66 13.46 0.45
C GLU A 46 -8.18 13.05 -0.95
N TYR A 47 -7.98 11.75 -1.19
CA TYR A 47 -7.60 11.25 -2.50
C TYR A 47 -8.68 11.51 -3.56
N GLU A 48 -9.96 11.40 -3.21
CA GLU A 48 -11.06 11.73 -4.13
C GLU A 48 -11.09 13.23 -4.49
N LYS A 49 -10.74 14.11 -3.55
CA LYS A 49 -10.72 15.57 -3.76
C LYS A 49 -9.46 16.03 -4.48
N GLU A 50 -8.31 15.53 -4.05
CA GLU A 50 -6.97 15.99 -4.43
C GLU A 50 -6.12 14.77 -4.82
N ASN A 51 -6.38 14.23 -6.00
CA ASN A 51 -5.87 12.93 -6.43
C ASN A 51 -4.34 12.82 -6.40
N VAL A 52 -3.62 13.85 -6.87
CA VAL A 52 -2.15 13.90 -6.85
C VAL A 52 -1.62 13.96 -5.41
N ILE A 53 -2.13 14.88 -4.59
CA ILE A 53 -1.63 15.11 -3.23
C ILE A 53 -1.96 13.91 -2.33
N GLY A 54 -3.21 13.43 -2.36
CA GLY A 54 -3.65 12.26 -1.60
C GLY A 54 -2.88 11.01 -2.01
N GLY A 55 -2.59 10.84 -3.30
CA GLY A 55 -1.78 9.74 -3.80
C GLY A 55 -0.32 9.82 -3.36
N ALA A 56 0.30 11.00 -3.46
CA ALA A 56 1.67 11.22 -3.01
C ALA A 56 1.83 10.98 -1.51
N LYS A 57 0.88 11.44 -0.68
CA LYS A 57 0.85 11.15 0.77
C LYS A 57 0.81 9.65 1.05
N PHE A 58 0.05 8.88 0.25
CA PHE A 58 0.04 7.43 0.37
C PHE A 58 1.38 6.80 0.01
N VAL A 59 2.01 7.26 -1.08
CA VAL A 59 3.36 6.80 -1.49
C VAL A 59 4.36 7.02 -0.36
N VAL A 60 4.42 8.24 0.22
CA VAL A 60 5.30 8.54 1.36
C VAL A 60 5.04 7.58 2.51
N ALA A 61 3.78 7.34 2.86
CA ALA A 61 3.43 6.44 3.95
C ALA A 61 3.81 4.98 3.69
N VAL A 62 3.69 4.49 2.44
CA VAL A 62 4.12 3.13 2.08
C VAL A 62 5.65 3.01 2.12
N LEU A 63 6.36 4.03 1.65
CA LEU A 63 7.82 4.08 1.70
C LEU A 63 8.32 4.07 3.15
N ALA A 64 7.73 4.90 4.01
CA ALA A 64 8.02 4.93 5.45
C ALA A 64 7.73 3.58 6.13
N ALA A 65 6.59 2.94 5.79
CA ALA A 65 6.25 1.60 6.27
C ALA A 65 7.23 0.49 5.81
N ASN A 66 8.07 0.78 4.82
CA ASN A 66 9.11 -0.10 4.31
C ASN A 66 10.53 0.33 4.70
N GLY A 67 10.65 1.36 5.54
CA GLY A 67 11.94 1.85 6.05
C GLY A 67 12.67 2.82 5.13
N TYR A 68 11.99 3.39 4.14
CA TYR A 68 12.51 4.48 3.32
C TYR A 68 12.09 5.82 3.91
N GLU A 69 13.05 6.72 4.10
CA GLU A 69 12.80 8.10 4.51
C GLU A 69 12.65 8.98 3.27
N THR A 70 11.54 9.72 3.19
CA THR A 70 11.26 10.69 2.11
C THR A 70 10.22 11.71 2.60
N THR A 71 9.98 12.77 1.83
CA THR A 71 8.95 13.78 2.13
C THR A 71 7.88 13.85 1.04
N LEU A 72 6.79 14.55 1.34
CA LEU A 72 5.74 14.80 0.34
C LEU A 72 6.28 15.61 -0.84
N GLU A 73 7.09 16.63 -0.55
CA GLU A 73 7.72 17.49 -1.55
C GLU A 73 8.63 16.67 -2.47
N GLU A 74 9.49 15.81 -1.91
CA GLU A 74 10.39 14.98 -2.70
C GLU A 74 9.62 14.04 -3.64
N VAL A 75 8.53 13.42 -3.18
CA VAL A 75 7.68 12.60 -4.04
C VAL A 75 7.05 13.43 -5.15
N LEU A 76 6.51 14.62 -4.84
CA LEU A 76 5.86 15.49 -5.82
C LEU A 76 6.84 16.06 -6.86
N GLU A 77 8.08 16.32 -6.49
CA GLU A 77 9.10 16.85 -7.39
C GLU A 77 9.73 15.77 -8.30
N ASN A 78 9.69 14.51 -7.89
CA ASN A 78 10.39 13.41 -8.58
C ASN A 78 9.46 12.35 -9.21
N THR A 79 8.14 12.52 -9.11
CA THR A 79 7.16 11.60 -9.70
C THR A 79 6.13 12.34 -10.53
N THR A 80 5.53 11.66 -11.49
CA THR A 80 4.38 12.14 -12.24
C THR A 80 3.08 11.62 -11.65
N PHE A 81 1.95 12.23 -12.05
CA PHE A 81 0.63 11.70 -11.75
C PHE A 81 0.48 10.21 -12.15
N ILE A 82 1.05 9.81 -13.29
CA ILE A 82 0.97 8.43 -13.78
C ILE A 82 1.74 7.48 -12.86
N ASP A 83 2.94 7.87 -12.41
CA ASP A 83 3.74 7.05 -11.48
C ASP A 83 2.98 6.79 -10.17
N ILE A 84 2.35 7.84 -9.63
CA ILE A 84 1.53 7.76 -8.40
C ILE A 84 0.32 6.84 -8.62
N GLN A 85 -0.42 7.00 -9.73
CA GLN A 85 -1.58 6.15 -10.04
C GLN A 85 -1.21 4.69 -10.21
N THR A 86 -0.12 4.40 -10.95
CA THR A 86 0.36 3.03 -11.15
C THR A 86 0.76 2.40 -9.82
N PHE A 87 1.49 3.13 -8.98
CA PHE A 87 1.87 2.64 -7.65
C PHE A 87 0.66 2.26 -6.79
N LEU A 88 -0.35 3.14 -6.72
CA LEU A 88 -1.58 2.88 -5.96
C LEU A 88 -2.35 1.66 -6.50
N THR A 89 -2.48 1.58 -7.82
CA THR A 89 -3.20 0.49 -8.48
C THR A 89 -2.52 -0.85 -8.21
N ASP A 90 -1.19 -0.93 -8.36
CA ASP A 90 -0.42 -2.15 -8.10
C ASP A 90 -0.53 -2.58 -6.64
N TYR A 91 -0.49 -1.61 -5.72
CA TYR A 91 -0.63 -1.86 -4.29
C TYR A 91 -2.01 -2.44 -3.96
N GLN A 92 -3.08 -1.85 -4.51
CA GLN A 92 -4.46 -2.29 -4.31
C GLN A 92 -4.74 -3.65 -4.94
N LEU A 93 -4.20 -3.92 -6.14
CA LEU A 93 -4.36 -5.21 -6.80
C LEU A 93 -3.78 -6.35 -5.97
N ILE A 94 -2.65 -6.13 -5.28
CA ILE A 94 -2.08 -7.13 -4.39
C ILE A 94 -3.00 -7.41 -3.19
N ILE A 95 -3.58 -6.35 -2.59
CA ILE A 95 -4.55 -6.49 -1.49
C ILE A 95 -5.78 -7.30 -1.94
N LEU A 96 -6.36 -6.94 -3.09
CA LEU A 96 -7.55 -7.61 -3.64
C LEU A 96 -7.27 -9.07 -4.00
N SER A 97 -6.12 -9.34 -4.62
CA SER A 97 -5.69 -10.71 -4.96
C SER A 97 -5.53 -11.58 -3.71
N ASP A 98 -5.05 -11.00 -2.60
CA ASP A 98 -4.97 -11.69 -1.31
C ASP A 98 -6.36 -12.02 -0.75
N ALA A 99 -7.32 -11.09 -0.84
CA ALA A 99 -8.68 -11.32 -0.41
C ALA A 99 -9.36 -12.45 -1.19
N GLU A 100 -9.15 -12.51 -2.52
CA GLU A 100 -9.70 -13.58 -3.36
C GLU A 100 -9.09 -14.96 -3.06
N GLU A 101 -7.77 -15.04 -2.84
CA GLU A 101 -7.09 -16.29 -2.49
C GLU A 101 -7.58 -16.84 -1.14
N GLN A 102 -7.78 -15.97 -0.15
CA GLN A 102 -8.34 -16.35 1.14
C GLN A 102 -9.78 -16.86 1.01
N ALA A 103 -10.63 -16.17 0.25
CA ALA A 103 -12.01 -16.59 0.01
C ALA A 103 -12.11 -17.97 -0.68
N LYS A 104 -11.20 -18.26 -1.63
CA LYS A 104 -11.12 -19.56 -2.32
C LYS A 104 -10.56 -20.67 -1.41
N GLY A 105 -9.61 -20.35 -0.53
CA GLY A 105 -9.01 -21.29 0.44
C GLY A 105 -9.99 -21.77 1.50
N ASP A 106 -10.79 -20.86 2.06
CA ASP A 106 -11.79 -21.19 3.09
C ASP A 106 -12.96 -22.00 2.51
N SER A 107 -13.34 -21.72 1.26
CA SER A 107 -14.33 -22.50 0.52
C SER A 107 -13.92 -23.96 0.29
N LYS A 108 -12.62 -24.26 0.21
CA LYS A 108 -12.11 -25.64 0.07
C LYS A 108 -12.03 -26.40 1.40
N LYS A 109 -11.77 -25.71 2.52
CA LYS A 109 -11.78 -26.35 3.86
C LYS A 109 -13.19 -26.78 4.31
N GLY A 110 -14.23 -26.12 3.83
CA GLY A 110 -15.63 -26.49 4.14
C GLY A 110 -16.14 -27.77 3.46
N LYS A 111 -15.51 -28.23 2.37
CA LYS A 111 -15.95 -29.42 1.61
C LYS A 111 -15.25 -30.73 2.00
N ALA A 112 -14.25 -30.70 2.88
CA ALA A 112 -13.51 -31.90 3.32
C ALA A 112 -14.08 -32.53 4.61
N LYS A 113 -15.20 -32.03 5.13
CA LYS A 113 -15.96 -32.66 6.23
C LYS A 113 -17.36 -33.05 5.73
N LYS A 114 -17.44 -34.10 4.92
CA LYS A 114 -18.67 -34.87 4.77
C LYS A 114 -18.36 -36.31 4.41
#